data_AF-A0A3A5VZ55-F1
#
_entry.id   AF-A0A3A5VZ55-F1
#
_cell.length_a   1.000
_cell.length_b   1.000
_cell.length_c   1.000
_cell.angle_alpha   90.00
_cell.angle_beta   90.00
_cell.angle_gamma   90.00
#
_symmetry.space_group_name_H-M   'P 1'
#
loop_
_entity.id
_entity.type
_entity.pdbx_description
1 polymer ?
#
loop_
_entity_poly.entity_id
_entity_poly.type
_entity_poly.pdbx_seq_one_letter_code
_entity_poly.pdbx_strand_id
1 'polypeptide(L)'
;MIGLPDASELNVTDEEWEVACTAATERAVDDPVLLDVQRKLSQADRWDGVYVLSVMAGLETSVLIDADDQIYLDWGTAGQVTLQPPVGARIPFKLWVHTHPRFDAYWSGTDTGSLSLGAAILEKAMVLGQPGPKHSANQSLVDIQQAEYLADEGPLSQWTDEAPVPWSQWYVDNDIALEGKA
;
A
#
# COMPACT_ATOMS: atom_id res chain seq x y z
N MET A 1 9.75 11.81 -7.97
CA MET A 1 8.55 12.48 -8.48
C MET A 1 7.63 11.37 -8.96
N ILE A 2 6.46 11.23 -8.34
CA ILE A 2 5.44 10.31 -8.85
C ILE A 2 4.98 10.82 -10.22
N GLY A 3 4.93 9.93 -11.22
CA GLY A 3 4.41 10.27 -12.53
C GLY A 3 2.88 10.21 -12.51
N LEU A 4 2.22 10.92 -13.42
CA LEU A 4 0.82 10.63 -13.73
C LEU A 4 0.83 9.33 -14.53
N PRO A 5 0.26 8.26 -13.99
CA PRO A 5 0.35 6.98 -14.65
C PRO A 5 -0.72 6.86 -15.73
N ASP A 6 -0.43 6.08 -16.77
CA ASP A 6 -1.42 5.81 -17.81
C ASP A 6 -2.61 5.05 -17.20
N ALA A 7 -3.79 5.63 -17.29
CA ALA A 7 -5.04 5.07 -16.79
C ALA A 7 -5.65 4.05 -17.76
N SER A 8 -5.15 3.95 -19.00
CA SER A 8 -5.71 3.05 -20.02
C SER A 8 -5.56 1.55 -19.69
N GLU A 9 -4.63 1.20 -18.79
CA GLU A 9 -4.42 -0.16 -18.28
C GLU A 9 -5.23 -0.46 -17.00
N LEU A 10 -5.91 0.56 -16.46
CA LEU A 10 -6.77 0.41 -15.30
C LEU A 10 -8.18 0.06 -15.77
N ASN A 11 -8.84 -0.86 -15.07
CA ASN A 11 -10.30 -1.05 -15.20
C ASN A 11 -11.08 0.11 -14.53
N VAL A 12 -10.59 1.34 -14.69
CA VAL A 12 -11.12 2.60 -14.15
C VAL A 12 -11.27 3.55 -15.34
N THR A 13 -12.47 4.07 -15.52
CA THR A 13 -12.74 5.09 -16.55
C THR A 13 -12.24 6.46 -16.10
N ASP A 14 -11.98 7.37 -17.05
CA ASP A 14 -11.60 8.75 -16.75
C ASP A 14 -12.63 9.45 -15.82
N GLU A 15 -13.93 9.19 -16.04
CA GLU A 15 -15.01 9.73 -15.20
C GLU A 15 -14.94 9.20 -13.76
N GLU A 16 -14.74 7.89 -13.58
CA GLU A 16 -14.58 7.29 -12.24
C GLU A 16 -13.33 7.84 -11.55
N TRP A 17 -12.22 8.02 -12.28
CA TRP A 17 -10.99 8.59 -11.75
C TRP A 17 -11.19 10.04 -11.31
N GLU A 18 -11.81 10.88 -12.13
CA GLU A 18 -12.11 12.28 -11.79
C GLU A 18 -13.01 12.40 -10.55
N VAL A 19 -14.02 11.54 -10.44
CA VAL A 19 -14.91 11.49 -9.27
C VAL A 19 -14.13 11.06 -8.03
N ALA A 20 -13.31 10.01 -8.11
CA ALA A 20 -12.48 9.56 -6.99
C ALA A 20 -11.48 10.62 -6.54
N CYS A 21 -10.82 11.31 -7.48
CA CYS A 21 -9.92 12.43 -7.20
C CYS A 21 -10.64 13.58 -6.50
N THR A 22 -11.85 13.92 -6.94
CA THR A 22 -12.70 14.94 -6.30
C THR A 22 -13.05 14.54 -4.87
N ALA A 23 -13.58 13.33 -4.69
CA ALA A 23 -13.96 12.79 -3.38
C ALA A 23 -12.77 12.75 -2.41
N ALA A 24 -11.60 12.29 -2.87
CA ALA A 24 -10.37 12.29 -2.09
C ALA A 24 -10.00 13.72 -1.65
N THR A 25 -9.99 14.69 -2.57
CA THR A 25 -9.67 16.10 -2.28
C THR A 25 -10.62 16.71 -1.23
N GLU A 26 -11.90 16.36 -1.31
CA GLU A 26 -12.93 16.79 -0.36
C GLU A 26 -12.91 15.99 0.96
N ARG A 27 -12.07 14.95 1.05
CA ARG A 27 -11.97 13.99 2.15
C ARG A 27 -13.26 13.20 2.40
N ALA A 28 -14.05 12.99 1.35
CA ALA A 28 -15.19 12.07 1.35
C ALA A 28 -14.69 10.62 1.19
N VAL A 29 -13.95 10.12 2.18
CA VAL A 29 -13.27 8.80 2.12
C VAL A 29 -14.22 7.60 2.17
N ASP A 30 -15.49 7.84 2.50
CA ASP A 30 -16.59 6.88 2.43
C ASP A 30 -17.36 6.92 1.11
N ASP A 31 -16.95 7.78 0.15
CA ASP A 31 -17.53 7.84 -1.17
C ASP A 31 -17.40 6.48 -1.90
N PRO A 32 -18.50 5.92 -2.43
CA PRO A 32 -18.49 4.59 -3.01
C PRO A 32 -17.64 4.49 -4.29
N VAL A 33 -17.51 5.57 -5.07
CA VAL A 33 -16.69 5.59 -6.28
C VAL A 33 -15.22 5.63 -5.91
N LEU A 34 -14.84 6.45 -4.92
CA LEU A 34 -13.48 6.45 -4.39
C LEU A 34 -13.05 5.07 -3.89
N LEU A 35 -13.90 4.41 -3.09
CA LEU A 35 -13.62 3.08 -2.56
C LEU A 35 -13.54 2.00 -3.66
N ASP A 36 -14.38 2.08 -4.69
CA ASP A 36 -14.35 1.16 -5.82
C ASP A 36 -13.09 1.35 -6.67
N VAL A 37 -12.72 2.61 -6.97
CA VAL A 37 -11.49 2.95 -7.70
C VAL A 37 -10.26 2.48 -6.93
N GLN A 38 -10.17 2.75 -5.63
CA GLN A 38 -9.06 2.28 -4.80
C GLN A 38 -8.96 0.76 -4.78
N ARG A 39 -10.10 0.05 -4.76
CA ARG A 39 -10.14 -1.41 -4.85
C ARG A 39 -9.62 -1.90 -6.20
N LYS A 40 -10.09 -1.34 -7.31
CA LYS A 40 -9.63 -1.67 -8.68
C LYS A 40 -8.13 -1.43 -8.84
N LEU A 41 -7.62 -0.32 -8.32
CA LEU A 41 -6.18 -0.02 -8.30
C LEU A 41 -5.40 -1.07 -7.50
N SER A 42 -5.90 -1.43 -6.32
CA SER A 42 -5.27 -2.45 -5.45
C SER A 42 -5.27 -3.84 -6.11
N GLN A 43 -6.32 -4.20 -6.85
CA GLN A 43 -6.40 -5.46 -7.62
C GLN A 43 -5.42 -5.49 -8.80
N ALA A 44 -5.08 -4.33 -9.34
CA ALA A 44 -4.16 -4.18 -10.46
C ALA A 44 -2.70 -3.96 -10.01
N ASP A 45 -2.40 -4.03 -8.71
CA ASP A 45 -1.10 -3.65 -8.13
C ASP A 45 -0.66 -2.21 -8.45
N ARG A 46 -1.62 -1.33 -8.68
CA ARG A 46 -1.42 0.08 -9.05
C ARG A 46 -1.36 0.97 -7.81
N TRP A 47 -0.35 0.66 -7.00
CA TRP A 47 -0.04 1.32 -5.73
C TRP A 47 0.30 2.79 -5.89
N ASP A 48 0.81 3.18 -7.05
CA ASP A 48 0.99 4.58 -7.45
C ASP A 48 -0.35 5.34 -7.42
N GLY A 49 -1.42 4.78 -7.97
CA GLY A 49 -2.76 5.39 -7.94
C GLY A 49 -3.34 5.47 -6.52
N VAL A 50 -3.18 4.40 -5.73
CA VAL A 50 -3.58 4.39 -4.31
C VAL A 50 -2.87 5.49 -3.53
N TYR A 51 -1.56 5.66 -3.76
CA TYR A 51 -0.78 6.73 -3.14
C TYR A 51 -1.23 8.12 -3.59
N VAL A 52 -1.55 8.34 -4.88
CA VAL A 52 -2.09 9.62 -5.38
C VAL A 52 -3.38 9.99 -4.64
N LEU A 53 -4.33 9.06 -4.51
CA LEU A 53 -5.58 9.30 -3.78
C LEU A 53 -5.31 9.69 -2.32
N SER A 54 -4.39 9.00 -1.65
CA SER A 54 -3.97 9.33 -0.29
C SER A 54 -3.33 10.72 -0.16
N VAL A 55 -2.48 11.09 -1.13
CA VAL A 55 -1.86 12.43 -1.18
C VAL A 55 -2.91 13.51 -1.35
N MET A 56 -3.89 13.31 -2.24
CA MET A 56 -4.97 14.27 -2.50
C MET A 56 -5.86 14.46 -1.26
N ALA A 57 -6.21 13.37 -0.57
CA ALA A 57 -6.95 13.45 0.70
C ALA A 57 -6.13 14.07 1.84
N GLY A 58 -4.80 13.91 1.79
CA GLY A 58 -3.92 14.23 2.90
C GLY A 58 -4.19 13.35 4.13
N LEU A 59 -4.66 12.13 3.90
CA LEU A 59 -5.00 11.10 4.87
C LEU A 59 -4.26 9.81 4.53
N GLU A 60 -3.92 9.02 5.53
CA GLU A 60 -3.36 7.69 5.33
C GLU A 60 -4.49 6.74 4.94
N THR A 61 -4.20 5.79 4.05
CA THR A 61 -5.11 4.70 3.74
C THR A 61 -4.41 3.38 3.89
N SER A 62 -5.18 2.36 4.26
CA SER A 62 -4.72 0.97 4.34
C SER A 62 -5.45 0.10 3.34
N VAL A 63 -4.72 -0.88 2.81
CA VAL A 63 -5.25 -1.97 2.01
C VAL A 63 -4.76 -3.28 2.64
N LEU A 64 -5.67 -4.17 3.00
CA LEU A 64 -5.36 -5.52 3.45
C LEU A 64 -5.92 -6.52 2.43
N ILE A 65 -5.07 -7.42 1.95
CA ILE A 65 -5.43 -8.51 1.05
C ILE A 65 -5.31 -9.83 1.82
N ASP A 66 -6.41 -10.57 1.87
CA ASP A 66 -6.48 -11.83 2.59
C ASP A 66 -6.13 -13.06 1.73
N ALA A 67 -6.16 -14.25 2.33
CA ALA A 67 -5.81 -15.49 1.64
C ALA A 67 -6.74 -15.81 0.43
N ASP A 68 -7.98 -15.31 0.43
CA ASP A 68 -8.98 -15.50 -0.62
C ASP A 68 -9.03 -14.30 -1.60
N ASP A 69 -7.99 -13.45 -1.61
CA ASP A 69 -7.88 -12.25 -2.45
C ASP A 69 -8.99 -11.21 -2.18
N GLN A 70 -9.60 -11.26 -0.99
CA GLN A 70 -10.53 -10.23 -0.53
C GLN A 70 -9.75 -8.99 -0.10
N ILE A 71 -10.20 -7.83 -0.58
CA ILE A 71 -9.57 -6.55 -0.31
C ILE A 71 -10.38 -5.78 0.73
N TYR A 72 -9.68 -5.29 1.74
CA TYR A 72 -10.26 -4.48 2.80
C TYR A 72 -9.55 -3.13 2.86
N LEU A 73 -10.33 -2.05 2.83
CA LEU A 73 -9.85 -0.68 2.77
C LEU A 73 -10.15 0.02 4.09
N ASP A 74 -9.21 0.84 4.55
CA ASP A 74 -9.39 1.71 5.71
C ASP A 74 -8.77 3.09 5.44
N TRP A 75 -9.29 4.12 6.10
CA TRP A 75 -8.80 5.50 5.99
C TRP A 75 -8.62 6.10 7.38
N GLY A 76 -7.43 6.61 7.65
CA GLY A 76 -7.04 7.11 8.95
C GLY A 76 -6.27 8.43 8.88
N THR A 77 -6.12 9.07 10.04
CA THR A 77 -5.18 10.19 10.21
C THR A 77 -3.75 9.67 10.37
N ALA A 78 -2.77 10.53 10.13
CA ALA A 78 -1.35 10.14 10.09
C ALA A 78 -0.88 9.41 11.36
N GLY A 79 -0.24 8.24 11.20
CA GLY A 79 0.28 7.40 12.28
C GLY A 79 -0.78 6.68 13.10
N GLN A 80 -2.03 6.63 12.64
CA GLN A 80 -3.15 5.90 13.28
C GLN A 80 -3.56 4.64 12.52
N VAL A 81 -3.09 4.45 11.29
CA VAL A 81 -3.43 3.28 10.49
C VAL A 81 -2.65 2.08 11.01
N THR A 82 -3.38 1.15 11.63
CA THR A 82 -2.84 -0.11 12.12
C THR A 82 -3.35 -1.27 11.30
N LEU A 83 -2.66 -2.41 11.34
CA LEU A 83 -3.21 -3.66 10.80
C LEU A 83 -4.47 -4.03 11.59
N GLN A 84 -5.64 -3.83 11.00
CA GLN A 84 -6.94 -4.18 11.58
C GLN A 84 -7.65 -5.20 10.69
N PRO A 85 -7.41 -6.50 10.93
CA PRO A 85 -8.12 -7.55 10.21
C PRO A 85 -9.63 -7.45 10.40
N PRO A 86 -10.42 -7.36 9.33
CA PRO A 86 -11.87 -7.33 9.45
C PRO A 86 -12.41 -8.71 9.84
N VAL A 87 -13.55 -8.70 10.53
CA VAL A 87 -14.24 -9.93 10.92
C VAL A 87 -14.59 -10.73 9.67
N GLY A 88 -14.10 -11.97 9.61
CA GLY A 88 -14.36 -12.90 8.50
C GLY A 88 -13.25 -12.97 7.45
N ALA A 89 -12.20 -12.15 7.54
CA ALA A 89 -11.04 -12.25 6.65
C ALA A 89 -10.24 -13.55 6.89
N ARG A 90 -9.69 -14.13 5.81
CA ARG A 90 -8.96 -15.42 5.87
C ARG A 90 -7.45 -15.21 6.01
N ILE A 91 -6.87 -15.86 7.03
CA ILE A 91 -5.41 -15.89 7.27
C ILE A 91 -4.74 -17.11 6.58
N PRO A 92 -3.43 -17.02 6.25
CA PRO A 92 -2.56 -15.84 6.38
C PRO A 92 -2.94 -14.74 5.37
N PHE A 93 -2.82 -13.48 5.79
CA PHE A 93 -2.96 -12.31 4.92
C PHE A 93 -1.77 -12.24 3.97
N LYS A 94 -2.06 -12.02 2.69
CA LYS A 94 -1.05 -11.97 1.63
C LYS A 94 -0.27 -10.66 1.64
N LEU A 95 -0.97 -9.55 1.85
CA LEU A 95 -0.37 -8.22 1.75
C LEU A 95 -1.11 -7.20 2.61
N TRP A 96 -0.35 -6.39 3.33
CA TRP A 96 -0.83 -5.17 3.97
C TRP A 96 -0.08 -3.97 3.39
N VAL A 97 -0.82 -3.00 2.87
CA VAL A 97 -0.27 -1.75 2.32
C VAL A 97 -0.82 -0.59 3.12
N HIS A 98 0.03 0.38 3.44
CA HIS A 98 -0.43 1.68 3.93
C HIS A 98 0.37 2.83 3.32
N THR A 99 -0.13 4.04 3.48
CA THR A 99 0.45 5.24 2.86
C THR A 99 0.96 6.24 3.88
N HIS A 100 2.05 6.93 3.52
CA HIS A 100 2.59 8.12 4.15
C HIS A 100 2.51 9.29 3.15
N PRO A 101 1.34 9.95 2.98
CA PRO A 101 1.10 10.91 1.89
C PRO A 101 1.97 12.18 1.92
N ARG A 102 2.67 12.46 3.03
CA ARG A 102 3.53 13.65 3.18
C ARG A 102 4.92 13.34 3.72
N PHE A 103 5.26 12.06 3.84
CA PHE A 103 6.50 11.63 4.47
C PHE A 103 7.20 10.57 3.61
N ASP A 104 8.41 10.26 4.04
CA ASP A 104 9.17 9.18 3.44
C ASP A 104 8.47 7.83 3.71
N ALA A 105 8.73 6.85 2.85
CA ALA A 105 8.37 5.47 3.11
C ALA A 105 9.34 4.88 4.14
N TYR A 106 8.89 4.79 5.40
CA TYR A 106 9.64 4.21 6.51
C TYR A 106 8.68 3.44 7.41
N TRP A 107 9.21 2.51 8.20
CA TRP A 107 8.43 1.80 9.22
C TRP A 107 8.40 2.62 10.51
N SER A 108 7.25 3.19 10.85
CA SER A 108 7.02 3.93 12.09
C SER A 108 6.93 2.99 13.31
N GLY A 109 6.85 3.57 14.52
CA GLY A 109 6.57 2.79 15.73
C GLY A 109 5.20 2.09 15.68
N THR A 110 4.20 2.73 15.07
CA THR A 110 2.87 2.14 14.84
C THR A 110 2.96 0.97 13.87
N ASP A 111 3.76 1.11 12.81
CA ASP A 111 3.89 0.11 11.76
C ASP A 111 4.64 -1.11 12.29
N THR A 112 5.79 -0.91 12.94
CA THR A 112 6.57 -1.99 13.56
C THR A 112 5.80 -2.69 14.68
N GLY A 113 4.95 -1.97 15.42
CA GLY A 113 3.98 -2.57 16.33
C GLY A 113 2.99 -3.50 15.60
N SER A 114 2.44 -3.04 14.48
CA SER A 114 1.50 -3.82 13.64
C SER A 114 2.18 -5.05 13.03
N LEU A 115 3.39 -4.92 12.48
CA LEU A 115 4.17 -6.03 11.93
C LEU A 115 4.56 -7.06 13.00
N SER A 116 4.88 -6.60 14.21
CA SER A 116 5.17 -7.49 15.34
C SER A 116 3.97 -8.37 15.68
N LEU A 117 2.76 -7.80 15.70
CA LEU A 117 1.50 -8.53 15.93
C LEU A 117 1.13 -9.41 14.74
N GLY A 118 1.43 -8.96 13.53
CA GLY A 118 1.17 -9.66 12.27
C GLY A 118 2.17 -10.78 11.92
N ALA A 119 3.25 -10.95 12.68
CA ALA A 119 4.37 -11.84 12.32
C ALA A 119 3.98 -13.32 12.11
N ALA A 120 2.85 -13.79 12.64
CA ALA A 120 2.37 -15.15 12.42
C ALA A 120 1.29 -15.27 11.33
N ILE A 121 0.77 -14.14 10.83
CA ILE A 121 -0.46 -14.10 10.01
C ILE A 121 -0.39 -13.17 8.80
N LEU A 122 0.73 -12.48 8.56
CA LEU A 122 0.90 -11.56 7.43
C LEU A 122 2.20 -11.88 6.69
N GLU A 123 2.09 -12.15 5.39
CA GLU A 123 3.20 -12.54 4.52
C GLU A 123 4.08 -11.36 4.11
N LYS A 124 3.46 -10.25 3.71
CA LYS A 124 4.15 -9.08 3.16
C LYS A 124 3.50 -7.79 3.64
N ALA A 125 4.31 -6.75 3.74
CA ALA A 125 3.87 -5.41 4.04
C ALA A 125 4.55 -4.40 3.12
N MET A 126 3.86 -3.28 2.86
CA MET A 126 4.39 -2.19 2.07
C MET A 126 3.94 -0.83 2.60
N VAL A 127 4.87 0.12 2.67
CA VAL A 127 4.58 1.54 2.94
C VAL A 127 4.78 2.36 1.68
N LEU A 128 3.77 3.11 1.26
CA LEU A 128 3.83 4.00 0.11
C LEU A 128 4.19 5.42 0.58
N GLY A 129 5.30 5.96 0.11
CA GLY A 129 5.78 7.29 0.50
C GLY A 129 6.74 7.87 -0.54
N GLN A 130 7.51 8.87 -0.14
CA GLN A 130 8.68 9.29 -0.92
C GLN A 130 9.92 8.48 -0.49
N PRO A 131 10.87 8.18 -1.40
CA PRO A 131 10.83 8.41 -2.85
C PRO A 131 9.99 7.38 -3.62
N GLY A 132 9.45 6.37 -2.95
CA GLY A 132 8.57 5.34 -3.49
C GLY A 132 8.28 4.24 -2.45
N PRO A 133 7.75 3.08 -2.86
CA PRO A 133 7.33 2.04 -1.94
C PRO A 133 8.49 1.42 -1.16
N LYS A 134 8.31 1.23 0.15
CA LYS A 134 9.19 0.41 1.00
C LYS A 134 8.50 -0.92 1.29
N HIS A 135 9.24 -2.03 1.15
CA HIS A 135 8.71 -3.38 1.32
C HIS A 135 9.28 -4.04 2.57
N SER A 136 8.53 -5.02 3.07
CA SER A 136 9.00 -5.97 4.05
C SER A 136 8.29 -7.31 3.83
N ALA A 137 9.04 -8.39 3.84
CA ALA A 137 8.56 -9.74 3.69
C ALA A 137 8.85 -10.55 4.95
N ASN A 138 7.93 -11.44 5.30
CA ASN A 138 8.01 -12.24 6.51
C ASN A 138 8.61 -13.63 6.20
N GLN A 139 9.88 -13.84 6.58
CA GLN A 139 10.61 -15.08 6.30
C GLN A 139 9.98 -16.34 6.93
N SER A 140 9.09 -16.18 7.91
CA SER A 140 8.40 -17.32 8.52
C SER A 140 7.25 -17.86 7.66
N LEU A 141 6.77 -17.07 6.69
CA LEU A 141 5.62 -17.40 5.83
C LEU A 141 5.97 -17.43 4.34
N VAL A 142 7.01 -16.72 3.91
CA VAL A 142 7.48 -16.71 2.52
C VAL A 142 8.95 -17.11 2.45
N ASP A 143 9.31 -17.88 1.41
CA ASP A 143 10.70 -18.29 1.16
C ASP A 143 11.50 -17.11 0.60
N ILE A 144 12.32 -16.50 1.45
CA ILE A 144 13.16 -15.35 1.12
C ILE A 144 14.57 -15.55 1.69
N GLN A 145 15.57 -15.08 0.95
CA GLN A 145 16.96 -15.06 1.41
C GLN A 145 17.44 -13.61 1.46
N GLN A 146 17.42 -13.02 2.65
CA GLN A 146 17.88 -11.64 2.88
C GLN A 146 18.81 -11.55 4.09
N ALA A 147 19.71 -10.56 4.03
CA ALA A 147 20.75 -10.34 5.03
C ALA A 147 20.35 -9.34 6.14
N GLU A 148 19.33 -8.51 5.92
CA GLU A 148 18.90 -7.45 6.84
C GLU A 148 17.42 -7.59 7.20
N TYR A 149 17.12 -7.41 8.50
CA TYR A 149 15.80 -7.52 9.10
C TYR A 149 15.51 -6.30 9.96
N LEU A 150 14.23 -6.03 10.23
CA LEU A 150 13.80 -4.87 11.02
C LEU A 150 14.31 -4.88 12.47
N ALA A 151 14.68 -6.05 12.99
CA ALA A 151 15.33 -6.20 14.28
C ALA A 151 16.19 -7.48 14.32
N ASP A 152 17.14 -7.54 15.25
CA ASP A 152 17.97 -8.74 15.47
C ASP A 152 17.21 -9.85 16.22
N GLU A 153 16.20 -9.50 17.02
CA GLU A 153 15.44 -10.41 17.87
C GLU A 153 13.94 -10.08 17.93
N GLY A 154 13.16 -11.02 18.47
CA GLY A 154 11.71 -10.88 18.61
C GLY A 154 10.94 -11.02 17.29
N PRO A 155 9.64 -10.67 17.26
CA PRO A 155 8.81 -10.85 16.07
C PRO A 155 9.32 -10.10 14.83
N LEU A 156 9.96 -8.94 15.02
CA LEU A 156 10.51 -8.11 13.93
C LEU A 156 11.74 -8.73 13.25
N SER A 157 12.41 -9.70 13.87
CA SER A 157 13.50 -10.44 13.20
C SER A 157 13.00 -11.36 12.09
N GLN A 158 11.68 -11.51 11.94
CA GLN A 158 11.08 -12.25 10.83
C GLN A 158 10.85 -11.36 9.59
N TRP A 159 10.99 -10.05 9.71
CA TRP A 159 10.60 -9.09 8.68
C TRP A 159 11.84 -8.46 8.04
N THR A 160 11.94 -8.51 6.71
CA THR A 160 13.06 -7.88 5.98
C THR A 160 13.01 -6.36 6.07
N ASP A 161 14.17 -5.71 6.00
CA ASP A 161 14.26 -4.24 5.96
C ASP A 161 14.77 -3.73 4.60
N GLU A 162 13.93 -3.85 3.58
CA GLU A 162 14.32 -3.44 2.22
C GLU A 162 14.35 -1.91 2.09
N ALA A 163 15.31 -1.36 1.34
CA ALA A 163 15.32 0.06 1.02
C ALA A 163 14.10 0.45 0.14
N PRO A 164 13.56 1.67 0.25
CA PRO A 164 12.50 2.12 -0.63
C PRO A 164 12.91 2.09 -2.10
N VAL A 165 12.04 1.57 -2.96
CA VAL A 165 12.21 1.59 -4.43
C VAL A 165 11.71 2.93 -4.94
N PRO A 166 12.53 3.78 -5.59
CA PRO A 166 12.06 5.04 -6.14
C PRO A 166 10.93 4.83 -7.16
N TRP A 167 9.91 5.69 -7.16
CA TRP A 167 8.78 5.57 -8.10
C TRP A 167 9.20 5.42 -9.56
N SER A 168 10.25 6.12 -10.00
CA SER A 168 10.78 5.99 -11.37
C SER A 168 11.28 4.58 -11.70
N GLN A 169 11.85 3.90 -10.71
CA GLN A 169 12.29 2.50 -10.86
C GLN A 169 11.09 1.56 -10.74
N TRP A 170 10.16 1.83 -9.82
CA TRP A 170 8.92 1.08 -9.67
C TRP A 170 8.15 0.97 -10.98
N TYR A 171 8.02 2.06 -11.74
CA TYR A 171 7.34 2.02 -13.04
C TYR A 171 8.05 1.13 -14.06
N VAL A 172 9.39 1.14 -14.08
CA VAL A 172 10.18 0.28 -14.97
C VAL A 172 10.03 -1.19 -14.58
N ASP A 173 10.10 -1.50 -13.29
CA ASP A 173 10.05 -2.86 -12.78
C ASP A 173 8.67 -3.51 -12.96
N ASN A 174 7.62 -2.71 -13.02
CA ASN A 174 6.23 -3.16 -13.16
C ASN A 174 5.65 -2.89 -14.55
N ASP A 175 6.46 -2.49 -15.53
CA ASP A 175 6.04 -2.20 -16.91
C ASP A 175 4.89 -1.18 -17.01
N ILE A 176 4.87 -0.19 -16.11
CA ILE A 176 3.81 0.84 -16.05
C ILE A 176 4.17 2.00 -16.97
N ALA A 177 3.34 2.23 -17.98
CA ALA A 177 3.44 3.41 -18.84
C ALA A 177 3.10 4.70 -18.08
N LEU A 178 3.83 5.78 -18.39
CA LEU A 178 3.59 7.12 -17.84
C LEU A 178 3.01 8.03 -18.92
N GLU A 179 2.01 8.84 -18.55
CA GLU A 179 1.46 9.83 -19.46
C GLU A 179 2.55 10.79 -19.95
N GLY A 180 2.61 11.01 -21.27
CA GLY A 180 3.51 11.99 -21.89
C GLY A 180 4.93 11.50 -22.16
N LYS A 181 5.24 10.22 -21.98
CA LYS A 181 6.46 9.60 -22.53
C LYS A 181 6.09 8.57 -23.61
N ALA A 182 6.13 9.03 -24.86
CA ALA A 182 6.17 8.16 -26.05
C ALA A 182 7.57 7.55 -26.22
#